data_AF-X1AY29-F1
#
_entry.id   AF-X1AY29-F1
#
_cell.length_a   1.000
_cell.length_b   1.000
_cell.length_c   1.000
_cell.angle_alpha   90.00
_cell.angle_beta   90.00
_cell.angle_gamma   90.00
#
_symmetry.space_group_name_H-M   'P 1'
#
loop_
_entity.id
_entity.type
_entity.pdbx_description
1 polymer ?
#
loop_
_entity_poly.entity_id
_entity_poly.type
_entity_poly.pdbx_seq_one_letter_code
_entity_poly.pdbx_strand_id
1 'polypeptide(L)'
;CKISTDVGIVFQNPENQLIAMNVEHEIAFGLENLGVPPKEISKRIKESTSLTEIEHILDKAPFELSGGEQQRVAIASILVLEPKILILDEPTALLDPYMAKKIINLIKEIQVERNLTIMISEHRLDLVLPFADQMILMRNGEAIEHDSRDDVLNGINFQNLMLNKPVIYTIFKRLRNENLFFGKIPASIPAAIDSMKKLQSE
;
A
#
# COMPACT_ATOMS: atom_id res chain seq x y z
N CYS A 1 13.22 -0.49 -22.35
CA CYS A 1 14.00 -0.95 -21.18
C CYS A 1 13.10 -1.90 -20.39
N LYS A 2 13.48 -3.15 -20.09
CA LYS A 2 12.56 -4.12 -19.44
C LYS A 2 12.12 -3.71 -18.03
N ILE A 3 12.94 -2.92 -17.34
CA ILE A 3 12.68 -2.49 -15.95
C ILE A 3 11.40 -1.64 -15.84
N SER A 4 11.14 -0.74 -16.80
CA SER A 4 9.99 0.17 -16.73
C SER A 4 8.64 -0.52 -16.89
N THR A 5 8.61 -1.75 -17.37
CA THR A 5 7.40 -2.59 -17.46
C THR A 5 7.35 -3.64 -16.36
N ASP A 6 8.50 -4.07 -15.83
CA ASP A 6 8.55 -5.03 -14.71
C ASP A 6 8.28 -4.35 -13.34
N VAL A 7 8.61 -3.06 -13.20
CA VAL A 7 8.46 -2.28 -11.97
C VAL A 7 7.58 -1.05 -12.22
N GLY A 8 6.43 -1.02 -11.57
CA GLY A 8 5.51 0.11 -11.55
C GLY A 8 5.71 0.96 -10.30
N ILE A 9 5.62 2.28 -10.43
CA ILE A 9 5.76 3.22 -9.31
C ILE A 9 4.56 4.15 -9.29
N VAL A 10 3.95 4.31 -8.12
CA VAL A 10 2.91 5.30 -7.83
C VAL A 10 3.46 6.26 -6.79
N PHE A 11 3.51 7.54 -7.12
CA PHE A 11 4.04 8.58 -6.25
C PHE A 11 2.99 9.06 -5.22
N GLN A 12 3.47 9.71 -4.16
CA GLN A 12 2.65 10.25 -3.06
C GLN A 12 1.54 11.21 -3.50
N ASN A 13 1.78 11.98 -4.56
CA ASN A 13 0.82 12.95 -5.08
C ASN A 13 0.33 12.52 -6.47
N PRO A 14 -0.77 11.75 -6.56
CA PRO A 14 -1.34 11.32 -7.83
C PRO A 14 -1.61 12.47 -8.78
N GLU A 15 -2.07 13.62 -8.27
CA GLU A 15 -2.35 14.82 -9.06
C GLU A 15 -1.17 15.28 -9.93
N ASN A 16 0.06 15.04 -9.49
CA ASN A 16 1.27 15.41 -10.23
C ASN A 16 1.68 14.35 -11.27
N GLN A 17 1.09 13.15 -11.19
CA GLN A 17 1.34 12.03 -12.08
C GLN A 17 0.31 11.98 -13.21
N LEU A 18 -0.95 12.35 -12.94
CA LEU A 18 -2.05 12.32 -13.91
C LEU A 18 -1.96 13.51 -14.87
N ILE A 19 -1.87 13.26 -16.18
CA ILE A 19 -1.61 14.28 -17.21
C ILE A 19 -2.58 14.26 -18.39
N ALA A 20 -3.37 13.20 -18.54
CA ALA A 20 -4.25 13.03 -19.68
C ALA A 20 -5.56 13.82 -19.55
N MET A 21 -6.29 13.92 -20.67
CA MET A 21 -7.55 14.65 -20.75
C MET A 21 -8.68 14.00 -19.94
N ASN A 22 -8.67 12.66 -19.84
CA ASN A 22 -9.64 11.89 -19.06
C ASN A 22 -8.99 10.63 -18.49
N VAL A 23 -9.71 9.94 -17.61
CA VAL A 23 -9.26 8.71 -16.94
C VAL A 23 -8.96 7.59 -17.94
N GLU A 24 -9.77 7.41 -18.98
CA GLU A 24 -9.51 6.37 -19.99
C GLU A 24 -8.17 6.58 -20.70
N HIS A 25 -7.89 7.81 -21.16
CA HIS A 25 -6.64 8.16 -21.81
C HIS A 25 -5.45 8.07 -20.85
N GLU A 26 -5.64 8.39 -19.57
CA GLU A 26 -4.60 8.26 -18.57
C GLU A 26 -4.16 6.79 -18.40
N ILE A 27 -5.13 5.87 -18.34
CA ILE A 27 -4.84 4.43 -18.23
C ILE A 27 -4.28 3.89 -19.56
N ALA A 28 -4.74 4.40 -20.70
CA ALA A 28 -4.22 4.00 -22.01
C ALA A 28 -2.77 4.44 -22.24
N PHE A 29 -2.36 5.57 -21.67
CA PHE A 29 -1.12 6.29 -22.00
C PHE A 29 0.13 5.39 -22.01
N GLY A 30 0.31 4.59 -20.96
CA GLY A 30 1.46 3.69 -20.87
C GLY A 30 1.47 2.60 -21.95
N LEU A 31 0.30 2.07 -22.31
CA LEU A 31 0.16 1.04 -23.35
C LEU A 31 0.38 1.61 -24.75
N GLU A 32 -0.10 2.83 -25.01
CA GLU A 32 0.13 3.54 -26.28
C GLU A 32 1.62 3.79 -26.51
N ASN A 33 2.33 4.20 -25.46
CA ASN A 33 3.78 4.38 -25.50
C ASN A 33 4.55 3.08 -25.80
N LEU A 34 3.98 1.92 -25.45
CA LEU A 34 4.52 0.60 -25.76
C LEU A 34 4.09 0.07 -27.14
N GLY A 35 3.24 0.81 -27.87
CA GLY A 35 2.73 0.42 -29.18
C GLY A 35 1.75 -0.75 -29.15
N VAL A 36 1.04 -0.95 -28.04
CA VAL A 36 0.06 -2.02 -27.89
C VAL A 36 -1.13 -1.79 -28.83
N PRO A 37 -1.64 -2.81 -29.55
CA PRO A 37 -2.75 -2.63 -30.48
C PRO A 37 -4.04 -2.14 -29.78
N PRO A 38 -4.85 -1.26 -30.41
CA PRO A 38 -6.02 -0.67 -29.76
C PRO A 38 -7.02 -1.68 -29.16
N LYS A 39 -7.22 -2.82 -29.83
CA LYS A 39 -8.10 -3.90 -29.32
C LYS A 39 -7.62 -4.48 -28.00
N GLU A 40 -6.29 -4.58 -27.82
CA GLU A 40 -5.69 -5.08 -26.59
C GLU A 40 -5.71 -4.01 -25.50
N ILE A 41 -5.48 -2.74 -25.87
CA ILE A 41 -5.62 -1.60 -24.95
C ILE A 41 -7.02 -1.58 -24.31
N SER A 42 -8.09 -1.60 -25.11
CA SER A 42 -9.45 -1.57 -24.57
C SER A 42 -9.77 -2.75 -23.64
N LYS A 43 -9.16 -3.92 -23.89
CA LYS A 43 -9.30 -5.09 -23.02
C LYS A 43 -8.60 -4.86 -21.68
N ARG A 44 -7.33 -4.44 -21.70
CA ARG A 44 -6.53 -4.19 -20.50
C ARG A 44 -7.09 -3.05 -19.65
N ILE A 45 -7.60 -1.98 -20.28
CA ILE A 45 -8.29 -0.89 -19.56
C ILE A 45 -9.48 -1.45 -18.77
N LYS A 46 -10.36 -2.24 -19.41
CA LYS A 46 -11.51 -2.84 -18.71
C LYS A 46 -11.11 -3.72 -17.53
N GLU A 47 -10.05 -4.51 -17.67
CA GLU A 47 -9.56 -5.33 -16.55
C GLU A 47 -9.03 -4.45 -15.42
N SER A 48 -8.20 -3.46 -15.73
CA SER A 48 -7.58 -2.59 -14.72
C SER A 48 -8.60 -1.68 -14.02
N THR A 49 -9.58 -1.15 -14.74
CA THR A 49 -10.61 -0.29 -14.15
C THR A 49 -11.54 -1.08 -13.24
N SER A 50 -11.80 -2.34 -13.57
CA SER A 50 -12.58 -3.25 -12.72
C SER A 50 -11.86 -3.63 -11.44
N LEU A 51 -10.55 -3.91 -11.52
CA LEU A 51 -9.73 -4.15 -10.34
C LEU A 51 -9.68 -2.96 -9.38
N THR A 52 -9.82 -1.74 -9.89
CA THR A 52 -9.67 -0.50 -9.11
C THR A 52 -11.00 0.20 -8.83
N GLU A 53 -12.12 -0.37 -9.27
CA GLU A 53 -13.49 0.13 -9.07
C GLU A 53 -13.74 1.56 -9.62
N ILE A 54 -13.17 1.88 -10.79
CA ILE A 54 -13.23 3.23 -11.40
C ILE A 54 -13.93 3.28 -12.76
N GLU A 55 -14.66 2.25 -13.17
CA GLU A 55 -15.33 2.21 -14.49
C GLU A 55 -16.32 3.36 -14.69
N HIS A 56 -16.90 3.86 -13.60
CA HIS A 56 -17.91 4.91 -13.59
C HIS A 56 -17.35 6.33 -13.79
N ILE A 57 -16.03 6.50 -13.87
CA ILE A 57 -15.37 7.81 -14.02
C ILE A 57 -14.44 7.90 -15.24
N LEU A 58 -14.52 6.95 -16.18
CA LEU A 58 -13.63 6.89 -17.35
C LEU A 58 -13.61 8.17 -18.19
N ASP A 59 -14.77 8.82 -18.33
CA ASP A 59 -14.94 10.03 -19.13
C ASP A 59 -14.54 11.32 -18.40
N LYS A 60 -14.29 11.27 -17.08
CA LYS A 60 -13.98 12.45 -16.27
C LYS A 60 -12.53 12.88 -16.43
N ALA A 61 -12.28 14.17 -16.29
CA ALA A 61 -10.93 14.71 -16.22
C ALA A 61 -10.30 14.52 -14.83
N PRO A 62 -8.97 14.34 -14.72
CA PRO A 62 -8.30 14.10 -13.42
C PRO A 62 -8.57 15.16 -12.34
N PHE A 63 -8.80 16.42 -12.72
CA PHE A 63 -9.09 17.52 -11.79
C PHE A 63 -10.53 17.49 -11.24
N GLU A 64 -11.42 16.70 -11.83
CA GLU A 64 -12.81 16.52 -11.38
C GLU A 64 -12.95 15.41 -10.33
N LEU A 65 -11.86 14.68 -10.07
CA LEU A 65 -11.81 13.51 -9.21
C LEU A 65 -11.50 13.91 -7.76
N SER A 66 -12.06 13.17 -6.81
CA SER A 66 -11.59 13.19 -5.43
C SER A 66 -10.18 12.59 -5.30
N GLY A 67 -9.45 12.94 -4.25
CA GLY A 67 -8.09 12.39 -4.05
C GLY A 67 -8.03 10.85 -4.01
N GLY A 68 -9.07 10.21 -3.45
CA GLY A 68 -9.17 8.74 -3.46
C GLY A 68 -9.42 8.15 -4.85
N GLU A 69 -10.22 8.83 -5.70
CA GLU A 69 -10.40 8.44 -7.10
C GLU A 69 -9.10 8.66 -7.88
N GLN A 70 -8.41 9.79 -7.70
CA GLN A 70 -7.10 10.05 -8.32
C GLN A 70 -6.09 8.97 -7.95
N GLN A 71 -6.04 8.55 -6.68
CA GLN A 71 -5.17 7.46 -6.24
C GLN A 71 -5.50 6.15 -6.96
N ARG A 72 -6.78 5.81 -7.11
CA ARG A 72 -7.21 4.60 -7.84
C ARG A 72 -6.85 4.67 -9.32
N VAL A 73 -7.01 5.82 -9.95
CA VAL A 73 -6.61 6.04 -11.34
C VAL A 73 -5.09 5.90 -11.50
N ALA A 74 -4.30 6.47 -10.60
CA ALA A 74 -2.84 6.34 -10.63
C ALA A 74 -2.38 4.88 -10.43
N ILE A 75 -3.05 4.12 -9.57
CA ILE A 75 -2.80 2.69 -9.43
C ILE A 75 -3.20 1.95 -10.72
N ALA A 76 -4.36 2.24 -11.30
CA ALA A 76 -4.83 1.62 -12.52
C ALA A 76 -3.91 1.89 -13.73
N SER A 77 -3.41 3.12 -13.90
CA SER A 77 -2.52 3.48 -15.00
C SER A 77 -1.16 2.76 -14.95
N ILE A 78 -0.78 2.27 -13.77
CA ILE A 78 0.40 1.43 -13.59
C ILE A 78 0.05 -0.07 -13.73
N LEU A 79 -1.06 -0.53 -13.15
CA LEU A 79 -1.47 -1.94 -13.20
C LEU A 79 -1.80 -2.44 -14.61
N VAL A 80 -2.30 -1.55 -15.47
CA VAL A 80 -2.62 -1.86 -16.87
C VAL A 80 -1.39 -2.34 -17.67
N LEU A 81 -0.19 -1.95 -17.22
CA LEU A 81 1.10 -2.38 -17.78
C LEU A 81 1.51 -3.79 -17.35
N GLU A 82 0.74 -4.42 -16.46
CA GLU A 82 1.00 -5.74 -15.87
C GLU A 82 2.41 -5.85 -15.22
N PRO A 83 2.78 -4.93 -14.31
CA PRO A 83 4.07 -5.00 -13.64
C PRO A 83 4.17 -6.24 -12.75
N LYS A 84 5.40 -6.66 -12.42
CA LYS A 84 5.65 -7.72 -11.42
C LYS A 84 5.82 -7.16 -10.01
N ILE A 85 6.32 -5.92 -9.94
CA ILE A 85 6.59 -5.20 -8.70
C ILE A 85 5.84 -3.88 -8.76
N LEU A 86 5.04 -3.60 -7.73
CA LEU A 86 4.37 -2.31 -7.53
C LEU A 86 5.00 -1.60 -6.33
N ILE A 87 5.52 -0.40 -6.56
CA ILE A 87 6.05 0.49 -5.53
C ILE A 87 5.06 1.61 -5.30
N LEU A 88 4.67 1.81 -4.05
CA LEU A 88 3.73 2.84 -3.62
C LEU A 88 4.43 3.74 -2.62
N ASP A 89 4.64 5.00 -2.98
CA ASP A 89 5.22 6.00 -2.09
C ASP A 89 4.08 6.72 -1.35
N GLU A 90 3.90 6.42 -0.06
CA GLU A 90 2.83 6.96 0.79
C GLU A 90 1.45 6.99 0.13
N PRO A 91 0.89 5.85 -0.32
CA PRO A 91 -0.36 5.80 -1.07
C PRO A 91 -1.60 6.22 -0.28
N THR A 92 -1.44 6.46 1.03
CA THR A 92 -2.52 6.97 1.90
C THR A 92 -2.34 8.43 2.30
N ALA A 93 -1.35 9.12 1.73
CA ALA A 93 -1.18 10.55 1.90
C ALA A 93 -2.43 11.29 1.43
N LEU A 94 -2.78 12.38 2.12
CA LEU A 94 -3.94 13.24 1.80
C LEU A 94 -5.31 12.55 1.86
N LEU A 95 -5.37 11.27 2.25
CA LEU A 95 -6.62 10.53 2.44
C LEU A 95 -7.05 10.51 3.90
N ASP A 96 -8.35 10.68 4.11
CA ASP A 96 -8.94 10.43 5.42
C ASP A 96 -8.76 8.94 5.83
N PRO A 97 -8.83 8.62 7.13
CA PRO A 97 -8.58 7.25 7.61
C PRO A 97 -9.47 6.17 6.99
N TYR A 98 -10.70 6.50 6.61
CA TYR A 98 -11.63 5.54 6.02
C TYR A 98 -11.23 5.22 4.57
N MET A 99 -10.92 6.25 3.77
CA MET A 99 -10.45 6.05 2.39
C MET A 99 -9.08 5.39 2.33
N ALA A 100 -8.15 5.79 3.21
CA ALA A 100 -6.85 5.16 3.34
C ALA A 100 -6.97 3.63 3.56
N LYS A 101 -7.85 3.20 4.46
CA LYS A 101 -8.10 1.78 4.71
C LYS A 101 -8.66 1.06 3.47
N LYS A 102 -9.57 1.70 2.73
CA LYS A 102 -10.11 1.13 1.48
C LYS A 102 -9.01 0.93 0.44
N ILE A 103 -8.13 1.92 0.27
CA ILE A 103 -7.02 1.83 -0.68
C ILE A 103 -6.05 0.70 -0.31
N ILE A 104 -5.67 0.57 0.97
CA ILE A 104 -4.78 -0.52 1.40
C ILE A 104 -5.43 -1.89 1.20
N ASN A 105 -6.73 -2.04 1.50
CA ASN A 105 -7.45 -3.29 1.24
C ASN A 105 -7.50 -3.62 -0.25
N LEU A 106 -7.81 -2.64 -1.10
CA LEU A 106 -7.79 -2.77 -2.55
C LEU A 106 -6.43 -3.25 -3.05
N ILE A 107 -5.34 -2.62 -2.59
CA ILE A 107 -3.98 -3.01 -2.92
C ILE A 107 -3.71 -4.46 -2.51
N LYS A 108 -4.18 -4.88 -1.33
CA LYS A 108 -4.02 -6.26 -0.87
C LYS A 108 -4.81 -7.26 -1.70
N GLU A 109 -6.03 -6.92 -2.11
CA GLU A 109 -6.86 -7.77 -2.98
C GLU A 109 -6.17 -7.95 -4.34
N ILE A 110 -5.72 -6.85 -4.95
CA ILE A 110 -4.96 -6.85 -6.20
C ILE A 110 -3.66 -7.66 -6.08
N GLN A 111 -2.96 -7.53 -4.94
CA GLN A 111 -1.74 -8.30 -4.65
C GLN A 111 -1.99 -9.81 -4.73
N VAL A 112 -3.08 -10.27 -4.12
CA VAL A 112 -3.45 -11.70 -4.08
C VAL A 112 -3.91 -12.18 -5.45
N GLU A 113 -4.78 -11.41 -6.13
CA GLU A 113 -5.33 -11.80 -7.42
C GLU A 113 -4.25 -11.90 -8.51
N ARG A 114 -3.29 -10.96 -8.52
CA ARG A 114 -2.26 -10.84 -9.55
C ARG A 114 -0.90 -11.41 -9.14
N ASN A 115 -0.79 -11.97 -7.93
CA ASN A 115 0.46 -12.48 -7.35
C ASN A 115 1.61 -11.45 -7.45
N LEU A 116 1.31 -10.20 -7.12
CA LEU A 116 2.24 -9.08 -7.23
C LEU A 116 3.17 -9.00 -6.01
N THR A 117 4.40 -8.53 -6.25
CA THR A 117 5.25 -8.04 -5.16
C THR A 117 4.93 -6.57 -4.94
N ILE A 118 4.64 -6.17 -3.69
CA ILE A 118 4.30 -4.79 -3.36
C ILE A 118 5.26 -4.25 -2.32
N MET A 119 5.81 -3.06 -2.60
CA MET A 119 6.63 -2.29 -1.67
C MET A 119 5.90 -0.99 -1.34
N ILE A 120 5.65 -0.73 -0.06
CA ILE A 120 4.97 0.47 0.39
C ILE A 120 5.91 1.25 1.32
N SER A 121 6.15 2.51 0.99
CA SER A 121 6.71 3.50 1.92
C SER A 121 5.55 4.14 2.68
N GLU A 122 5.56 4.09 4.01
CA GLU A 122 4.50 4.67 4.83
C GLU A 122 5.01 5.12 6.20
N HIS A 123 4.43 6.20 6.70
CA HIS A 123 4.62 6.67 8.07
C HIS A 123 3.42 6.30 8.97
N ARG A 124 2.26 5.93 8.39
CA ARG A 124 1.06 5.50 9.11
C ARG A 124 1.00 3.98 9.24
N LEU A 125 1.86 3.46 10.11
CA LEU A 125 2.09 2.02 10.25
C LEU A 125 0.86 1.20 10.61
N ASP A 126 -0.13 1.74 11.34
CA ASP A 126 -1.35 1.01 11.72
C ASP A 126 -2.14 0.45 10.52
N LEU A 127 -2.04 1.09 9.35
CA LEU A 127 -2.76 0.69 8.14
C LEU A 127 -2.07 -0.47 7.41
N VAL A 128 -0.74 -0.46 7.37
CA VAL A 128 0.06 -1.37 6.53
C VAL A 128 0.61 -2.58 7.29
N LEU A 129 0.89 -2.44 8.59
CA LEU A 129 1.44 -3.52 9.42
C LEU A 129 0.63 -4.83 9.39
N PRO A 130 -0.72 -4.82 9.38
CA PRO A 130 -1.49 -6.05 9.32
C PRO A 130 -1.22 -6.88 8.05
N PHE A 131 -0.78 -6.23 6.97
CA PHE A 131 -0.60 -6.85 5.65
C PHE A 131 0.87 -7.06 5.26
N ALA A 132 1.81 -6.46 5.99
CA ALA A 132 3.24 -6.53 5.70
C ALA A 132 3.83 -7.89 6.09
N ASP A 133 4.58 -8.50 5.17
CA ASP A 133 5.35 -9.73 5.42
C ASP A 133 6.75 -9.40 5.98
N GLN A 134 7.39 -8.38 5.41
CA GLN A 134 8.74 -7.91 5.78
C GLN A 134 8.73 -6.40 6.00
N MET A 135 9.73 -5.92 6.74
CA MET A 135 9.91 -4.50 7.00
C MET A 135 11.38 -4.11 6.79
N ILE A 136 11.58 -2.92 6.22
CA ILE A 136 12.89 -2.28 6.13
C ILE A 136 12.80 -1.00 6.96
N LEU A 137 13.65 -0.87 7.97
CA LEU A 137 13.78 0.35 8.75
C LEU A 137 14.89 1.21 8.16
N MET A 138 14.55 2.47 7.87
CA MET A 138 15.49 3.44 7.34
C MET A 138 15.79 4.54 8.36
N ARG A 139 17.05 4.97 8.44
CA ARG A 139 17.47 6.13 9.23
C ARG A 139 18.66 6.80 8.55
N ASN A 140 18.60 8.12 8.36
CA ASN A 140 19.68 8.92 7.77
C ASN A 140 20.20 8.40 6.42
N GLY A 141 19.30 7.88 5.57
CA GLY A 141 19.65 7.34 4.26
C GLY A 141 20.15 5.89 4.26
N GLU A 142 20.22 5.23 5.42
CA GLU A 142 20.69 3.84 5.54
C GLU A 142 19.55 2.91 5.99
N ALA A 143 19.53 1.68 5.45
CA ALA A 143 18.70 0.60 5.96
C ALA A 143 19.37 0.02 7.22
N ILE A 144 18.81 0.34 8.38
CA ILE A 144 19.37 -0.09 9.68
C ILE A 144 18.89 -1.48 10.09
N GLU A 145 17.79 -1.96 9.50
CA GLU A 145 17.24 -3.29 9.73
C GLU A 145 16.39 -3.71 8.54
N HIS A 146 16.44 -5.00 8.19
CA HIS A 146 15.57 -5.63 7.20
C HIS A 146 15.31 -7.08 7.63
N ASP A 147 14.09 -7.38 8.04
CA ASP A 147 13.69 -8.71 8.48
C ASP A 147 12.16 -8.91 8.35
N SER A 148 11.65 -10.04 8.84
CA SER A 148 10.22 -10.28 9.00
C SER A 148 9.57 -9.15 9.81
N ARG A 149 8.32 -8.82 9.50
CA ARG A 149 7.55 -7.79 10.23
C ARG A 149 7.61 -8.01 11.74
N ASP A 150 7.45 -9.25 12.19
CA ASP A 150 7.35 -9.57 13.61
C ASP A 150 8.69 -9.40 14.32
N ASP A 151 9.81 -9.72 13.67
CA ASP A 151 11.13 -9.57 14.25
C ASP A 151 11.53 -8.09 14.32
N VAL A 152 11.28 -7.33 13.24
CA VAL A 152 11.47 -5.87 13.23
C VAL A 152 10.62 -5.19 14.31
N LEU A 153 9.34 -5.54 14.41
CA LEU A 153 8.41 -4.94 15.39
C LEU A 153 8.85 -5.19 16.84
N ASN A 154 9.48 -6.34 17.12
CA ASN A 154 9.98 -6.69 18.44
C ASN A 154 11.45 -6.32 18.67
N GLY A 155 12.12 -5.78 17.65
CA GLY A 155 13.52 -5.37 17.65
C GLY A 155 13.78 -4.04 18.36
N ILE A 156 15.04 -3.84 18.77
CA ILE A 156 15.46 -2.63 19.49
C ILE A 156 15.52 -1.39 18.57
N ASN A 157 15.81 -1.57 17.28
CA ASN A 157 15.86 -0.45 16.35
C ASN A 157 14.46 0.14 16.13
N PHE A 158 13.44 -0.70 16.01
CA PHE A 158 12.07 -0.22 15.95
C PHE A 158 11.74 0.57 17.20
N GLN A 159 12.04 0.07 18.40
CA GLN A 159 11.80 0.82 19.63
C GLN A 159 12.48 2.20 19.65
N ASN A 160 13.72 2.29 19.17
CA ASN A 160 14.52 3.51 19.24
C ASN A 160 14.27 4.51 18.11
N LEU A 161 13.60 4.09 17.03
CA LEU A 161 13.29 5.00 15.91
C LEU A 161 12.19 5.98 16.30
N MET A 162 12.39 7.25 15.96
CA MET A 162 11.40 8.32 16.10
C MET A 162 10.31 8.21 15.01
N LEU A 163 9.52 7.14 15.07
CA LEU A 163 8.33 6.94 14.26
C LEU A 163 7.07 7.09 15.12
N ASN A 164 5.98 7.48 14.50
CA ASN A 164 4.66 7.33 15.08
C ASN A 164 4.38 5.84 15.29
N LYS A 165 4.35 5.43 16.56
CA LYS A 165 4.17 4.03 16.92
C LYS A 165 2.69 3.63 16.82
N PRO A 166 2.39 2.47 16.23
CA PRO A 166 1.04 1.94 16.21
C PRO A 166 0.43 1.88 17.61
N VAL A 167 -0.89 2.06 17.69
CA VAL A 167 -1.60 2.02 18.97
C VAL A 167 -1.40 0.67 19.66
N ILE A 168 -1.51 -0.41 18.88
CA ILE A 168 -1.32 -1.79 19.37
C ILE A 168 0.10 -1.99 19.93
N TYR A 169 1.11 -1.51 19.21
CA TYR A 169 2.49 -1.59 19.66
C TYR A 169 2.67 -0.90 21.01
N THR A 170 2.13 0.32 21.15
CA THR A 170 2.26 1.12 22.37
C THR A 170 1.61 0.44 23.57
N ILE A 171 0.40 -0.11 23.39
CA ILE A 171 -0.33 -0.83 24.44
C ILE A 171 0.45 -2.07 24.89
N PHE A 172 0.82 -2.95 23.95
CA PHE A 172 1.50 -4.20 24.30
C PHE A 172 2.92 -3.96 24.83
N LYS A 173 3.62 -2.92 24.36
CA LYS A 173 4.91 -2.54 24.92
C LYS A 173 4.78 -2.10 26.39
N ARG A 174 3.72 -1.34 26.72
CA ARG A 174 3.44 -0.96 28.11
C ARG A 174 3.14 -2.18 28.98
N LEU A 175 2.32 -3.12 28.50
CA LEU A 175 2.04 -4.37 29.21
C LEU A 175 3.32 -5.18 29.47
N ARG A 176 4.24 -5.24 28.51
CA ARG A 176 5.56 -5.89 28.71
C ARG A 176 6.37 -5.19 29.81
N ASN A 177 6.39 -3.86 29.81
CA ASN A 177 7.13 -3.09 30.82
C ASN A 177 6.55 -3.26 32.24
N GLU A 178 5.23 -3.49 32.33
CA GLU A 178 4.53 -3.78 33.59
C GLU A 178 4.55 -5.28 33.96
N ASN A 179 5.27 -6.12 33.20
CA ASN A 179 5.33 -7.59 33.36
C ASN A 179 3.96 -8.30 33.26
N LEU A 180 3.02 -7.71 32.52
CA LEU A 180 1.67 -8.25 32.28
C LEU A 180 1.57 -9.02 30.95
N PHE A 181 2.62 -8.99 30.12
CA PHE A 181 2.67 -9.70 28.84
C PHE A 181 4.11 -10.09 28.51
N PHE A 182 4.32 -11.32 28.01
CA PHE A 182 5.66 -11.86 27.70
C PHE A 182 5.83 -12.30 26.24
N GLY A 183 4.77 -12.21 25.42
CA GLY A 183 4.78 -12.65 24.03
C GLY A 183 5.39 -11.64 23.04
N LYS A 184 5.38 -12.01 21.75
CA LYS A 184 5.66 -11.08 20.64
C LYS A 184 4.53 -10.05 20.54
N ILE A 185 4.89 -8.79 20.29
CA ILE A 185 3.92 -7.72 20.09
C ILE A 185 3.08 -8.02 18.85
N PRO A 186 1.74 -8.00 18.93
CA PRO A 186 0.87 -8.28 17.79
C PRO A 186 0.85 -7.11 16.80
N ALA A 187 0.78 -7.44 15.51
CA ALA A 187 0.78 -6.46 14.42
C ALA A 187 -0.62 -6.00 13.96
N SER A 188 -1.69 -6.60 14.49
CA SER A 188 -3.08 -6.33 14.08
C SER A 188 -4.07 -6.45 15.24
N ILE A 189 -5.25 -5.83 15.10
CA ILE A 189 -6.30 -5.89 16.13
C ILE A 189 -6.75 -7.33 16.41
N PRO A 190 -7.01 -8.19 15.41
CA PRO A 190 -7.34 -9.59 15.66
C PRO A 190 -6.26 -10.32 16.47
N ALA A 191 -4.98 -10.18 16.07
CA ALA A 191 -3.87 -10.80 16.78
C ALA A 191 -3.71 -10.27 18.22
N ALA A 192 -4.02 -8.99 18.45
CA ALA A 192 -4.04 -8.38 19.76
C ALA A 192 -5.16 -8.96 20.64
N ILE A 193 -6.37 -9.11 20.11
CA ILE A 193 -7.49 -9.72 20.83
C ILE A 193 -7.15 -11.16 21.21
N ASP A 194 -6.58 -11.94 20.30
CA ASP A 194 -6.19 -13.33 20.58
C ASP A 194 -5.10 -13.42 21.65
N SER A 195 -4.15 -12.49 21.65
CA SER A 195 -3.11 -12.40 22.68
C SER A 195 -3.70 -12.05 24.05
N MET A 196 -4.67 -11.12 24.11
CA MET A 196 -5.35 -10.74 25.35
C MET A 196 -6.22 -11.86 25.93
N LYS A 197 -6.91 -12.63 25.07
CA LYS A 197 -7.73 -13.77 25.52
C LYS A 197 -6.88 -14.83 26.21
N LYS A 198 -5.67 -15.08 25.72
CA LYS A 198 -4.72 -16.03 26.34
C LYS A 198 -4.29 -15.61 27.74
N LEU A 199 -4.16 -14.29 27.99
CA LEU A 199 -3.81 -13.76 29.32
C LEU A 199 -4.92 -13.92 30.37
N GLN A 200 -6.19 -14.00 29.96
CA GLN A 200 -7.32 -14.17 30.88
C GLN A 200 -7.56 -15.62 31.27
N SER A 201 -6.98 -16.57 30.52
CA SER A 201 -7.11 -18.01 30.76
C SER A 201 -6.01 -18.60 31.65
N GLU A 202 -5.06 -17.77 32.11
CA GLU A 202 -3.98 -18.09 33.06
C GLU A 202 -4.25 -17.41 34.41
#